data_AF-A0A1H1ZNB0-F1
#
_entry.id   AF-A0A1H1ZNB0-F1
#
_cell.length_a   1.000
_cell.length_b   1.000
_cell.length_c   1.000
_cell.angle_alpha   90.00
_cell.angle_beta   90.00
_cell.angle_gamma   90.00
#
_symmetry.space_group_name_H-M   'P 1'
#
loop_
_entity.id
_entity.type
_entity.pdbx_description
1 polymer ?
#
loop_
_entity_poly.entity_id
_entity_poly.type
_entity_poly.pdbx_seq_one_letter_code
_entity_poly.pdbx_strand_id
1 'polypeptide(L)'
;MSRWTRAIELFRTHFDAAAQTTFAQGQLSAAQLQTAQALINPAQLPAQEPPLITERLGGAQVSQDAQWAAALVITTVSGPLLYLPARQPALLAFDTRAALQAHLGLERLSQHTTDSIAPAIITDSPPADPLLEALTRWRSHCLETPQAWSRQRLVQVLFAAPPLPGDFAVTDVEDEERAEPLFGSLNADLSLSHRRNAIEQQRLAIESLLDDEQAVAQPERLAQLKRCLDALDSAEENARTAAKALLERRPALRLLELRQRPNADYDELHLARLAGLRAEADVQRLLQQISEVEQAWLQAVLDNPKRADRNQAVMVARLSLVSSPTLGTTLDGPLVITSETAGNALLLYWPGSAGGLQRFASLQALEHAVFKLGAIDSEWSLQLSPLSGDPFEYSLQNQLYACEQRVAKVLTDNPLPSHEQPRRVELEKSLLETLDSLGVPVH
;
A
#
# COMPACT_ATOMS: atom_id res chain seq x y z
N MET A 1 10.00 -21.10 -32.73
CA MET A 1 9.35 -19.81 -32.41
C MET A 1 9.54 -18.85 -33.59
N SER A 2 8.47 -18.29 -34.14
CA SER A 2 8.58 -17.35 -35.28
C SER A 2 9.03 -15.96 -34.78
N ARG A 3 9.71 -15.19 -35.63
CA ARG A 3 10.10 -13.79 -35.30
C ARG A 3 8.88 -12.92 -34.97
N TRP A 4 7.73 -13.20 -35.60
CA TRP A 4 6.48 -12.50 -35.34
C TRP A 4 5.89 -12.82 -33.97
N THR A 5 5.89 -14.11 -33.59
CA THR A 5 5.47 -14.53 -32.25
C THR A 5 6.29 -13.83 -31.16
N ARG A 6 7.62 -13.75 -31.35
CA ARG A 6 8.50 -13.03 -30.42
C ARG A 6 8.22 -11.53 -30.36
N ALA A 7 7.88 -10.90 -31.49
CA ALA A 7 7.51 -9.48 -31.51
C ALA A 7 6.22 -9.20 -30.72
N ILE A 8 5.23 -10.09 -30.82
CA ILE A 8 3.99 -10.00 -30.02
C ILE A 8 4.31 -10.08 -28.53
N GLU A 9 5.11 -11.07 -28.11
CA GLU A 9 5.52 -11.22 -26.71
C GLU A 9 6.23 -9.98 -26.18
N LEU A 10 7.18 -9.43 -26.94
CA LEU A 10 7.93 -8.23 -26.54
C LEU A 10 7.01 -7.00 -26.45
N PHE A 11 6.07 -6.83 -27.38
CA PHE A 11 5.11 -5.73 -27.36
C PHE A 11 4.19 -5.79 -26.13
N ARG A 12 3.68 -6.99 -25.80
CA ARG A 12 2.88 -7.22 -24.59
C ARG A 12 3.67 -6.98 -23.32
N THR A 13 4.91 -7.48 -23.26
CA THR A 13 5.82 -7.29 -22.12
C THR A 13 6.11 -5.80 -21.92
N HIS A 14 6.31 -5.04 -23.00
CA HIS A 14 6.53 -3.60 -22.92
C HIS A 14 5.29 -2.87 -22.41
N PHE A 15 4.10 -3.22 -22.90
CA PHE A 15 2.85 -2.64 -22.42
C PHE A 15 2.63 -2.92 -20.92
N ASP A 16 2.87 -4.16 -20.49
CA ASP A 16 2.80 -4.54 -19.08
C ASP A 16 3.79 -3.75 -18.21
N ALA A 17 5.05 -3.68 -18.64
CA ALA A 17 6.08 -2.91 -17.94
C ALA A 17 5.73 -1.43 -17.86
N ALA A 18 5.17 -0.84 -18.93
CA ALA A 18 4.71 0.54 -18.93
C ALA A 18 3.55 0.75 -17.95
N ALA A 19 2.58 -0.16 -17.90
CA ALA A 19 1.48 -0.11 -16.93
C ALA A 19 1.97 -0.22 -15.49
N GLN A 20 2.84 -1.19 -15.20
CA GLN A 20 3.42 -1.37 -13.87
C GLN A 20 4.26 -0.17 -13.43
N THR A 21 5.03 0.44 -14.35
CA THR A 21 5.82 1.63 -14.06
C THR A 21 4.92 2.83 -13.72
N THR A 22 3.87 3.05 -14.52
CA THR A 22 2.94 4.18 -14.32
C THR A 22 2.13 4.01 -13.03
N PHE A 23 1.76 2.78 -12.68
CA PHE A 23 1.16 2.45 -11.39
C PHE A 23 2.13 2.70 -10.23
N ALA A 24 3.39 2.26 -10.35
CA ALA A 24 4.40 2.50 -9.33
C ALA A 24 4.66 3.99 -9.11
N GLN A 25 4.47 4.83 -10.13
CA GLN A 25 4.55 6.30 -10.04
C GLN A 25 3.31 6.94 -9.39
N GLY A 26 2.30 6.17 -8.97
CA GLY A 26 1.04 6.70 -8.44
C GLY A 26 0.11 7.32 -9.49
N GLN A 27 0.46 7.21 -10.78
CA GLN A 27 -0.31 7.79 -11.89
C GLN A 27 -1.43 6.87 -12.40
N LEU A 28 -1.50 5.63 -11.92
CA LEU A 28 -2.64 4.72 -12.17
C LEU A 28 -3.25 4.28 -10.85
N SER A 29 -4.57 4.14 -10.83
CA SER A 29 -5.28 3.40 -9.80
C SER A 29 -5.12 1.88 -9.98
N ALA A 30 -5.31 1.11 -8.90
CA ALA A 30 -5.30 -0.36 -8.95
C ALA A 30 -6.33 -0.91 -9.95
N ALA A 31 -7.50 -0.28 -10.04
CA ALA A 31 -8.54 -0.63 -11.01
C ALA A 31 -8.06 -0.43 -12.47
N GLN A 32 -7.39 0.69 -12.75
CA GLN A 32 -6.82 0.94 -14.08
C GLN A 32 -5.68 -0.02 -14.42
N LEU A 33 -4.83 -0.35 -13.45
CA LEU A 33 -3.78 -1.37 -13.64
C LEU A 33 -4.40 -2.73 -13.98
N GLN A 34 -5.43 -3.15 -13.25
CA GLN A 34 -6.12 -4.41 -13.51
C GLN A 34 -6.74 -4.43 -14.91
N THR A 35 -7.37 -3.33 -15.33
CA THR A 35 -7.91 -3.18 -16.69
C THR A 35 -6.80 -3.23 -17.75
N ALA A 36 -5.65 -2.59 -17.52
CA ALA A 36 -4.50 -2.69 -18.42
C ALA A 36 -3.96 -4.12 -18.49
N GLN A 37 -3.83 -4.82 -17.35
CA GLN A 37 -3.37 -6.21 -17.33
C GLN A 37 -4.31 -7.16 -18.06
N ALA A 38 -5.63 -6.93 -17.98
CA ALA A 38 -6.62 -7.69 -18.73
C ALA A 38 -6.44 -7.58 -20.26
N LEU A 39 -5.89 -6.47 -20.77
CA LEU A 39 -5.57 -6.30 -22.20
C LEU A 39 -4.40 -7.17 -22.66
N ILE A 40 -3.50 -7.56 -21.75
CA ILE A 40 -2.37 -8.44 -22.06
C ILE A 40 -2.86 -9.85 -22.39
N ASN A 41 -3.95 -10.29 -21.76
CA ASN A 41 -4.58 -11.59 -22.00
C ASN A 41 -6.09 -11.40 -22.22
N PRO A 42 -6.54 -11.09 -23.44
CA PRO A 42 -7.94 -10.75 -23.70
C PRO A 42 -8.93 -11.88 -23.38
N ALA A 43 -8.46 -13.15 -23.30
CA ALA A 43 -9.27 -14.28 -22.83
C ALA A 43 -9.71 -14.16 -21.36
N GLN A 44 -9.11 -13.25 -20.59
CA GLN A 44 -9.40 -13.01 -19.17
C GLN A 44 -10.15 -11.69 -18.94
N LEU A 45 -10.57 -10.98 -20.00
CA LEU A 45 -11.38 -9.77 -19.85
C LEU A 45 -12.73 -10.14 -19.18
N PRO A 46 -13.00 -9.65 -17.96
CA PRO A 46 -14.35 -9.77 -17.40
C PRO A 46 -15.32 -9.01 -18.30
N ALA A 47 -16.58 -9.47 -18.39
CA ALA A 47 -17.64 -8.69 -19.02
C ALA A 47 -17.89 -7.44 -18.17
N GLN A 48 -17.14 -6.36 -18.44
CA GLN A 48 -17.27 -5.08 -17.75
C GLN A 48 -18.40 -4.27 -18.39
N GLU A 49 -19.31 -3.75 -17.56
CA GLU A 49 -20.23 -2.67 -17.90
C GLU A 49 -19.76 -1.39 -17.21
N PRO A 50 -19.47 -0.29 -17.93
CA PRO A 50 -19.46 -0.13 -19.39
C PRO A 50 -18.30 -0.87 -20.08
N PRO A 51 -18.46 -1.21 -21.38
CA PRO A 51 -17.44 -1.95 -22.13
C PRO A 51 -16.16 -1.14 -22.26
N LEU A 52 -15.03 -1.85 -22.18
CA LEU A 52 -13.70 -1.30 -22.44
C LEU A 52 -13.64 -0.76 -23.88
N ILE A 53 -13.47 0.55 -24.03
CA ILE A 53 -13.35 1.17 -25.36
C ILE A 53 -11.87 1.33 -25.66
N THR A 54 -11.41 0.70 -26.75
CA THR A 54 -10.06 0.91 -27.27
C THR A 54 -10.13 1.64 -28.60
N GLU A 55 -9.50 2.80 -28.65
CA GLU A 55 -9.50 3.70 -29.80
C GLU A 55 -8.07 3.87 -30.31
N ARG A 56 -7.94 4.22 -31.58
CA ARG A 56 -6.63 4.47 -32.19
C ARG A 56 -6.41 5.95 -32.40
N LEU A 57 -5.13 6.34 -32.42
CA LEU A 57 -4.72 7.64 -32.94
C LEU A 57 -4.33 7.51 -34.42
N GLY A 58 -4.81 8.43 -35.25
CA GLY A 58 -4.41 8.58 -36.64
C GLY A 58 -3.88 9.99 -36.92
N GLY A 59 -3.00 10.12 -37.91
CA GLY A 59 -2.62 11.43 -38.43
C GLY A 59 -3.66 11.95 -39.44
N ALA A 60 -3.76 13.27 -39.59
CA ALA A 60 -4.56 13.87 -40.68
C ALA A 60 -3.91 13.63 -42.07
N GLN A 61 -2.63 13.23 -42.10
CA GLN A 61 -1.87 12.89 -43.32
C GLN A 61 -1.20 11.50 -43.19
N VAL A 62 -1.15 10.76 -44.30
CA VAL A 62 -0.57 9.39 -44.41
C VAL A 62 0.89 9.32 -43.93
N SER A 63 1.65 10.40 -44.06
CA SER A 63 3.05 10.50 -43.60
C SER A 63 3.19 10.57 -42.07
N GLN A 64 2.12 10.90 -41.35
CA GLN A 64 2.10 11.06 -39.88
C GLN A 64 1.46 9.88 -39.15
N ASP A 65 0.70 9.04 -39.85
CA ASP A 65 0.17 7.77 -39.31
C ASP A 65 1.27 6.87 -38.73
N ALA A 66 2.50 6.99 -39.25
CA ALA A 66 3.69 6.30 -38.77
C ALA A 66 3.96 6.46 -37.27
N GLN A 67 3.72 7.67 -36.74
CA GLN A 67 4.05 8.02 -35.36
C GLN A 67 3.02 7.50 -34.36
N TRP A 68 1.80 7.23 -34.85
CA TRP A 68 0.64 6.88 -34.04
C TRP A 68 0.14 5.45 -34.31
N ALA A 69 0.73 4.74 -35.28
CA ALA A 69 0.28 3.41 -35.72
C ALA A 69 0.18 2.36 -34.59
N ALA A 70 1.04 2.47 -33.58
CA ALA A 70 1.06 1.62 -32.40
C ALA A 70 0.47 2.29 -31.14
N ALA A 71 -0.01 3.53 -31.26
CA ALA A 71 -0.63 4.24 -30.15
C ALA A 71 -2.05 3.74 -29.90
N LEU A 72 -2.43 3.69 -28.64
CA LEU A 72 -3.74 3.21 -28.19
C LEU A 72 -4.30 4.16 -27.14
N VAL A 73 -5.59 4.48 -27.27
CA VAL A 73 -6.37 5.13 -26.23
C VAL A 73 -7.27 4.06 -25.62
N ILE A 74 -7.23 3.90 -24.31
CA ILE A 74 -7.99 2.89 -23.57
C ILE A 74 -8.89 3.62 -22.58
N THR A 75 -10.19 3.65 -22.84
CA THR A 75 -11.14 4.30 -21.93
C THR A 75 -11.61 3.31 -20.87
N THR A 76 -11.29 3.60 -19.61
CA THR A 76 -11.72 2.81 -18.45
C THR A 76 -12.81 3.55 -17.67
N VAL A 77 -13.43 2.88 -16.70
CA VAL A 77 -14.40 3.50 -15.77
C VAL A 77 -13.78 4.65 -14.96
N SER A 78 -12.49 4.58 -14.69
CA SER A 78 -11.76 5.58 -13.90
C SER A 78 -11.08 6.66 -14.75
N GLY A 79 -11.32 6.69 -16.07
CA GLY A 79 -10.73 7.66 -16.98
C GLY A 79 -9.93 7.04 -18.15
N PRO A 80 -9.55 7.83 -19.16
CA PRO A 80 -8.81 7.34 -20.32
C PRO A 80 -7.31 7.22 -20.07
N LEU A 81 -6.73 6.17 -20.65
CA LEU A 81 -5.30 5.92 -20.71
C LEU A 81 -4.80 6.11 -22.15
N LEU A 82 -3.58 6.62 -22.31
CA LEU A 82 -2.92 6.80 -23.60
C LEU A 82 -1.59 6.03 -23.59
N TYR A 83 -1.49 5.02 -24.44
CA TYR A 83 -0.29 4.24 -24.64
C TYR A 83 0.46 4.69 -25.89
N LEU A 84 1.72 5.10 -25.72
CA LEU A 84 2.65 5.58 -26.74
C LEU A 84 3.95 4.77 -26.66
N PRO A 85 4.07 3.63 -27.37
CA PRO A 85 5.16 2.69 -27.16
C PRO A 85 6.56 3.25 -27.39
N ALA A 86 6.69 4.30 -28.21
CA ALA A 86 7.97 4.93 -28.55
C ALA A 86 8.26 6.23 -27.76
N ARG A 87 7.43 6.59 -26.75
CA ARG A 87 7.61 7.82 -25.95
C ARG A 87 7.77 7.49 -24.47
N GLN A 88 8.40 8.40 -23.74
CA GLN A 88 8.40 8.39 -22.28
C GLN A 88 7.57 9.56 -21.73
N PRO A 89 6.71 9.32 -20.73
CA PRO A 89 6.27 8.00 -20.28
C PRO A 89 5.49 7.26 -21.38
N ALA A 90 5.60 5.92 -21.41
CA ALA A 90 4.99 5.10 -22.47
C ALA A 90 3.48 4.90 -22.27
N LEU A 91 2.98 5.07 -21.04
CA LEU A 91 1.58 5.05 -20.71
C LEU A 91 1.27 6.29 -19.87
N LEU A 92 0.18 6.97 -20.19
CA LEU A 92 -0.29 8.18 -19.52
C LEU A 92 -1.74 7.94 -19.07
N ALA A 93 -2.09 8.41 -17.88
CA ALA A 93 -3.45 8.40 -17.38
C ALA A 93 -4.00 9.82 -17.33
N PHE A 94 -5.31 9.96 -17.53
CA PHE A 94 -6.00 11.23 -17.46
C PHE A 94 -7.31 11.08 -16.70
N ASP A 95 -7.68 12.10 -15.95
CA ASP A 95 -8.94 12.12 -15.19
C ASP A 95 -10.16 12.22 -16.12
N THR A 96 -10.01 12.94 -17.24
CA THR A 96 -11.09 13.19 -18.19
C THR A 96 -10.65 13.05 -19.64
N ARG A 97 -11.61 12.75 -20.51
CA ARG A 97 -11.39 12.75 -21.96
C ARG A 97 -11.02 14.13 -22.50
N ALA A 98 -11.50 15.20 -21.88
CA ALA A 98 -11.11 16.57 -22.21
C ALA A 98 -9.62 16.80 -21.92
N ALA A 99 -9.12 16.37 -20.76
CA ALA A 99 -7.70 16.47 -20.42
C ALA A 99 -6.80 15.71 -21.42
N LEU A 100 -7.21 14.50 -21.84
CA LEU A 100 -6.54 13.75 -22.90
C LEU A 100 -6.51 14.55 -24.22
N GLN A 101 -7.65 15.12 -24.64
CA GLN A 101 -7.76 15.88 -25.88
C GLN A 101 -6.91 17.16 -25.84
N ALA A 102 -6.91 17.87 -24.71
CA ALA A 102 -6.05 19.03 -24.46
C ALA A 102 -4.56 18.64 -24.58
N HIS A 103 -4.16 17.51 -23.98
CA HIS A 103 -2.79 16.98 -24.06
C HIS A 103 -2.38 16.65 -25.51
N LEU A 104 -3.30 16.11 -26.31
CA LEU A 104 -3.09 15.85 -27.74
C LEU A 104 -3.15 17.11 -28.61
N GLY A 105 -3.46 18.29 -28.03
CA GLY A 105 -3.60 19.55 -28.76
C GLY A 105 -4.87 19.64 -29.63
N LEU A 106 -5.86 18.77 -29.38
CA LEU A 106 -7.08 18.65 -30.18
C LEU A 106 -8.07 19.81 -29.97
N GLU A 107 -7.99 20.54 -28.87
CA GLU A 107 -8.92 21.64 -28.56
C GLU A 107 -8.67 22.90 -29.42
N ARG A 108 -7.44 23.10 -29.92
CA ARG A 108 -7.04 24.31 -30.70
C ARG A 108 -7.54 24.31 -32.15
N LEU A 109 -8.17 23.23 -32.60
CA LEU A 109 -8.55 23.00 -34.00
C LEU A 109 -9.83 23.70 -34.45
N SER A 110 -10.57 24.34 -33.55
CA SER A 110 -11.86 24.95 -33.86
C SER A 110 -11.77 26.37 -34.44
N GLN A 111 -10.59 27.01 -34.49
CA GLN A 111 -10.48 28.44 -34.84
C GLN A 111 -9.28 28.78 -35.74
N HIS A 112 -9.24 28.20 -36.94
CA HIS A 112 -8.29 28.53 -38.04
C HIS A 112 -7.05 27.63 -38.10
N THR A 113 -7.06 26.65 -39.01
CA THR A 113 -5.98 26.35 -39.98
C THR A 113 -6.31 25.05 -40.73
N THR A 114 -6.13 25.04 -42.05
CA THR A 114 -6.35 23.87 -42.92
C THR A 114 -5.13 22.93 -42.98
N ASP A 115 -4.05 23.26 -42.26
CA ASP A 115 -2.77 22.54 -42.21
C ASP A 115 -2.45 22.01 -40.79
N SER A 116 -3.44 21.46 -40.09
CA SER A 116 -3.21 20.98 -38.72
C SER A 116 -2.49 19.63 -38.67
N ILE A 117 -1.46 19.57 -37.81
CA ILE A 117 -0.57 18.42 -37.55
C ILE A 117 -1.09 17.57 -36.36
N ALA A 118 -2.25 17.90 -35.79
CA ALA A 118 -2.76 17.23 -34.59
C ALA A 118 -3.33 15.81 -34.90
N PRO A 119 -3.13 14.83 -34.00
CA PRO A 119 -3.65 13.47 -34.19
C PRO A 119 -5.17 13.42 -34.00
N ALA A 120 -5.90 12.69 -34.85
CA ALA A 120 -7.32 12.40 -34.68
C ALA A 120 -7.54 11.11 -33.88
N ILE A 121 -8.48 11.12 -32.93
CA ILE A 121 -8.96 9.89 -32.28
C ILE A 121 -9.97 9.24 -33.21
N ILE A 122 -9.70 8.00 -33.63
CA ILE A 122 -10.57 7.26 -34.53
C ILE A 122 -11.24 6.13 -33.76
N THR A 123 -12.56 6.26 -33.62
CA THR A 123 -13.46 5.27 -33.05
C THR A 123 -13.85 4.24 -34.11
N ASP A 124 -13.14 3.11 -34.13
CA ASP A 124 -13.56 1.92 -34.88
C ASP A 124 -14.22 0.91 -33.91
N SER A 125 -14.89 -0.12 -34.43
CA SER A 125 -15.38 -1.23 -33.60
C SER A 125 -14.23 -1.83 -32.78
N PRO A 126 -14.42 -2.10 -31.47
CA PRO A 126 -13.34 -2.56 -30.60
C PRO A 126 -12.81 -3.92 -31.10
N PRO A 127 -11.50 -4.05 -31.40
CA PRO A 127 -10.92 -5.31 -31.82
C PRO A 127 -10.93 -6.31 -30.67
N ALA A 128 -11.01 -7.61 -30.99
CA ALA A 128 -10.91 -8.69 -30.00
C ALA A 128 -9.55 -8.72 -29.28
N ASP A 129 -8.51 -8.19 -29.92
CA ASP A 129 -7.15 -8.09 -29.37
C ASP A 129 -6.52 -6.75 -29.78
N PRO A 130 -6.71 -5.68 -29.00
CA PRO A 130 -6.28 -4.32 -29.36
C PRO A 130 -4.76 -4.17 -29.43
N LEU A 131 -4.01 -4.92 -28.62
CA LEU A 131 -2.55 -4.89 -28.64
C LEU A 131 -2.00 -5.57 -29.90
N LEU A 132 -2.57 -6.71 -30.30
CA LEU A 132 -2.20 -7.38 -31.54
C LEU A 132 -2.57 -6.55 -32.77
N GLU A 133 -3.73 -5.91 -32.76
CA GLU A 133 -4.17 -5.02 -33.83
C GLU A 133 -3.21 -3.82 -33.96
N ALA A 134 -2.86 -3.16 -32.85
CA ALA A 134 -1.89 -2.07 -32.84
C ALA A 134 -0.54 -2.48 -33.43
N LEU A 135 0.00 -3.64 -33.01
CA LEU A 135 1.27 -4.15 -33.53
C LEU A 135 1.18 -4.55 -35.02
N THR A 136 0.04 -5.10 -35.45
CA THR A 136 -0.19 -5.50 -36.85
C THR A 136 -0.24 -4.29 -37.75
N ARG A 137 -0.95 -3.23 -37.36
CA ARG A 137 -0.98 -1.95 -38.09
C ARG A 137 0.40 -1.31 -38.16
N TRP A 138 1.12 -1.31 -37.05
CA TRP A 138 2.48 -0.80 -37.02
C TRP A 138 3.39 -1.57 -38.00
N ARG A 139 3.26 -2.90 -38.05
CA ARG A 139 3.96 -3.73 -39.04
C ARG A 139 3.54 -3.39 -40.48
N SER A 140 2.24 -3.29 -40.78
CA SER A 140 1.76 -2.94 -42.12
C SER A 140 2.32 -1.60 -42.57
N HIS A 141 2.32 -0.60 -41.68
CA HIS A 141 2.90 0.70 -41.95
C HIS A 141 4.41 0.62 -42.26
N CYS A 142 5.16 -0.18 -41.49
CA CYS A 142 6.58 -0.43 -41.75
C CYS A 142 6.85 -1.06 -43.13
N LEU A 143 5.90 -1.85 -43.64
CA LEU A 143 5.99 -2.53 -44.94
C LEU A 143 5.59 -1.62 -46.10
N GLU A 144 4.61 -0.73 -45.90
CA GLU A 144 4.12 0.21 -46.91
C GLU A 144 5.12 1.35 -47.17
N THR A 145 5.86 1.79 -46.15
CA THR A 145 6.80 2.92 -46.26
C THR A 145 8.20 2.60 -45.72
N PRO A 146 8.91 1.61 -46.28
CA PRO A 146 10.16 1.08 -45.69
C PRO A 146 11.29 2.11 -45.60
N GLN A 147 11.34 3.09 -46.51
CA GLN A 147 12.35 4.16 -46.49
C GLN A 147 12.06 5.21 -45.40
N ALA A 148 10.79 5.58 -45.21
CA ALA A 148 10.37 6.50 -44.15
C ALA A 148 10.63 5.86 -42.78
N TRP A 149 10.26 4.58 -42.63
CA TRP A 149 10.53 3.79 -41.45
C TRP A 149 12.02 3.63 -41.14
N SER A 150 12.85 3.34 -42.15
CA SER A 150 14.30 3.21 -41.97
C SER A 150 14.93 4.52 -41.49
N ARG A 151 14.46 5.67 -42.00
CA ARG A 151 14.88 7.00 -41.52
C ARG A 151 14.38 7.27 -40.09
N GLN A 152 13.14 6.88 -39.77
CA GLN A 152 12.56 7.06 -38.44
C GLN A 152 13.31 6.25 -37.38
N ARG A 153 13.72 5.02 -37.67
CA ARG A 153 14.53 4.17 -36.76
C ARG A 153 15.89 4.76 -36.39
N LEU A 154 16.43 5.67 -37.20
CA LEU A 154 17.70 6.35 -36.88
C LEU A 154 17.52 7.43 -35.81
N VAL A 155 16.29 7.88 -35.56
CA VAL A 155 15.98 9.02 -34.68
C VAL A 155 15.02 8.65 -33.54
N GLN A 156 14.19 7.62 -33.70
CA GLN A 156 13.23 7.14 -32.71
C GLN A 156 13.48 5.68 -32.33
N VAL A 157 13.39 5.40 -31.03
CA VAL A 157 13.47 4.04 -30.48
C VAL A 157 12.15 3.31 -30.74
N LEU A 158 12.22 2.00 -31.02
CA LEU A 158 11.02 1.16 -31.24
C LEU A 158 10.16 1.10 -29.98
N PHE A 159 10.81 0.85 -28.85
CA PHE A 159 10.20 0.83 -27.53
C PHE A 159 10.93 1.84 -26.67
N ALA A 160 10.20 2.71 -26.01
CA ALA A 160 10.78 3.51 -24.96
C ALA A 160 11.39 2.57 -23.93
N ALA A 161 12.64 2.83 -23.52
CA ALA A 161 13.17 2.15 -22.34
C ALA A 161 12.25 2.49 -21.14
N PRO A 162 12.16 1.65 -20.11
CA PRO A 162 11.59 2.12 -18.85
C PRO A 162 12.41 3.32 -18.34
N PRO A 163 11.78 4.31 -17.67
CA PRO A 163 12.52 5.38 -17.01
C PRO A 163 13.54 4.78 -16.04
N LEU A 164 14.75 5.31 -16.02
CA LEU A 164 15.78 4.86 -15.10
C LEU A 164 15.35 5.16 -13.65
N PRO A 165 15.82 4.40 -12.65
CA PRO A 165 15.56 4.65 -11.24
C PRO A 165 15.90 6.05 -10.69
N GLY A 166 16.41 6.98 -11.50
CA GLY A 166 16.62 8.40 -11.15
C GLY A 166 15.88 9.41 -12.03
N ASP A 167 15.24 8.98 -13.13
CA ASP A 167 14.54 9.86 -14.08
C ASP A 167 13.06 10.06 -13.75
N PHE A 168 12.58 9.42 -12.68
CA PHE A 168 11.30 9.78 -12.08
C PHE A 168 11.43 11.25 -11.66
N ALA A 169 10.91 12.15 -12.47
CA ALA A 169 10.76 13.54 -12.08
C ALA A 169 9.98 13.52 -10.76
N VAL A 170 10.68 13.79 -9.67
CA VAL A 170 10.08 14.27 -8.42
C VAL A 170 9.52 15.64 -8.82
N THR A 171 8.39 15.65 -9.53
CA THR A 171 7.63 16.86 -9.80
C THR A 171 7.31 17.42 -8.44
N ASP A 172 7.98 18.51 -8.02
CA ASP A 172 7.89 19.15 -6.69
C ASP A 172 6.71 18.62 -5.91
N VAL A 173 6.98 17.50 -5.24
CA VAL A 173 5.89 16.64 -4.80
C VAL A 173 5.31 17.31 -3.58
N GLU A 174 3.99 17.50 -3.60
CA GLU A 174 3.23 18.02 -2.48
C GLU A 174 3.69 17.32 -1.19
N ASP A 175 3.76 18.06 -0.07
CA ASP A 175 4.31 17.56 1.20
C ASP A 175 3.66 16.25 1.68
N GLU A 176 2.50 15.87 1.13
CA GLU A 176 1.82 14.59 1.34
C GLU A 176 2.62 13.35 0.87
N GLU A 177 3.44 13.39 -0.21
CA GLU A 177 4.25 12.20 -0.59
C GLU A 177 5.60 12.09 0.14
N ARG A 178 5.92 13.07 1.00
CA ARG A 178 7.00 12.93 1.99
C ARG A 178 6.52 12.24 3.27
N ALA A 179 5.25 11.85 3.35
CA ALA A 179 4.73 11.12 4.49
C ALA A 179 5.47 9.79 4.68
N GLU A 180 5.89 9.54 5.92
CA GLU A 180 6.56 8.30 6.29
C GLU A 180 5.58 7.13 6.14
N PRO A 181 5.95 6.04 5.44
CA PRO A 181 5.08 4.89 5.36
C PRO A 181 4.87 4.31 6.74
N LEU A 182 3.62 3.91 7.00
CA LEU A 182 3.21 3.40 8.30
C LEU A 182 3.99 2.14 8.63
N PHE A 183 4.58 2.13 9.82
CA PHE A 183 5.33 0.99 10.38
C PHE A 183 6.43 0.45 9.43
N GLY A 184 7.02 1.30 8.58
CA GLY A 184 8.06 0.87 7.64
C GLY A 184 7.56 0.01 6.47
N SER A 185 6.24 -0.03 6.22
CA SER A 185 5.66 -0.84 5.15
C SER A 185 6.22 -0.50 3.77
N LEU A 186 6.55 -1.55 2.99
CA LEU A 186 7.02 -1.45 1.60
C LEU A 186 6.02 -2.07 0.60
N ASN A 187 4.72 -2.10 0.96
CA ASN A 187 3.68 -2.71 0.15
C ASN A 187 3.60 -2.13 -1.26
N ALA A 188 3.26 -2.97 -2.24
CA ALA A 188 3.17 -2.56 -3.64
C ALA A 188 2.11 -1.48 -3.90
N ASP A 189 1.13 -1.36 -3.01
CA ASP A 189 0.08 -0.33 -3.03
C ASP A 189 0.61 1.07 -2.67
N LEU A 190 1.80 1.16 -2.06
CA LEU A 190 2.47 2.43 -1.82
C LEU A 190 3.20 2.88 -3.10
N SER A 191 3.10 4.18 -3.39
CA SER A 191 3.87 4.77 -4.48
C SER A 191 5.36 4.49 -4.31
N LEU A 192 6.08 4.41 -5.44
CA LEU A 192 7.52 4.16 -5.45
C LEU A 192 8.27 5.25 -4.66
N SER A 193 7.80 6.50 -4.71
CA SER A 193 8.34 7.62 -3.94
C SER A 193 8.33 7.33 -2.44
N HIS A 194 7.19 6.92 -1.88
CA HIS A 194 7.06 6.57 -0.46
C HIS A 194 7.98 5.43 -0.05
N ARG A 195 8.04 4.36 -0.86
CA ARG A 195 8.89 3.20 -0.59
C ARG A 195 10.37 3.57 -0.60
N ARG A 196 10.80 4.42 -1.54
CA ARG A 196 12.18 4.92 -1.60
C ARG A 196 12.52 5.79 -0.40
N ASN A 197 11.62 6.68 0.00
CA ASN A 197 11.81 7.53 1.18
C ASN A 197 11.98 6.66 2.45
N ALA A 198 11.17 5.62 2.62
CA ALA A 198 11.32 4.66 3.72
C ALA A 198 12.71 4.01 3.74
N ILE A 199 13.16 3.50 2.59
CA ILE A 199 14.45 2.81 2.48
C ILE A 199 15.60 3.78 2.75
N GLU A 200 15.52 5.01 2.23
CA GLU A 200 16.53 6.04 2.49
C GLU A 200 16.58 6.42 3.98
N GLN A 201 15.43 6.55 4.65
CA GLN A 201 15.38 6.80 6.09
C GLN A 201 16.04 5.68 6.89
N GLN A 202 15.73 4.41 6.59
CA GLN A 202 16.36 3.27 7.26
C GLN A 202 17.85 3.19 6.96
N ARG A 203 18.27 3.47 5.71
CA ARG A 203 19.68 3.53 5.32
C ARG A 203 20.42 4.59 6.13
N LEU A 204 19.88 5.80 6.21
CA LEU A 204 20.48 6.91 6.98
C LEU A 204 20.56 6.59 8.47
N ALA A 205 19.54 5.93 9.04
CA ALA A 205 19.56 5.51 10.43
C ALA A 205 20.67 4.48 10.72
N ILE A 206 20.85 3.50 9.83
CA ILE A 206 21.93 2.50 9.93
C ILE A 206 23.29 3.16 9.72
N GLU A 207 23.43 4.07 8.76
CA GLU A 207 24.67 4.82 8.54
C GLU A 207 25.04 5.67 9.76
N SER A 208 24.06 6.35 10.37
CA SER A 208 24.26 7.09 11.62
C SER A 208 24.67 6.18 12.78
N LEU A 209 24.13 4.96 12.85
CA LEU A 209 24.55 3.96 13.85
C LEU A 209 26.02 3.53 13.64
N LEU A 210 26.46 3.44 12.38
CA LEU A 210 27.79 2.99 11.96
C LEU A 210 28.82 4.12 11.88
N ASP A 211 28.44 5.38 12.11
CA ASP A 211 29.28 6.54 11.84
C ASP A 211 30.67 6.48 12.53
N ASP A 212 31.70 6.89 11.80
CA ASP A 212 33.12 6.57 12.05
C ASP A 212 33.74 7.33 13.23
N GLU A 213 33.11 8.42 13.69
CA GLU A 213 33.59 9.18 14.86
C GLU A 213 33.66 8.34 16.15
N GLN A 214 32.97 7.19 16.17
CA GLN A 214 32.87 6.29 17.30
C GLN A 214 33.36 4.87 16.96
N ALA A 215 34.35 4.73 16.08
CA ALA A 215 34.89 3.46 15.54
C ALA A 215 35.16 2.35 16.59
N VAL A 216 35.51 2.70 17.83
CA VAL A 216 35.75 1.73 18.92
C VAL A 216 34.44 1.07 19.41
N ALA A 217 33.30 1.75 19.32
CA ALA A 217 32.00 1.29 19.79
C ALA A 217 31.12 0.67 18.68
N GLN A 218 31.53 0.78 17.40
CA GLN A 218 30.81 0.19 16.25
C GLN A 218 30.48 -1.31 16.43
N PRO A 219 31.42 -2.21 16.79
CA PRO A 219 31.10 -3.64 16.90
C PRO A 219 30.13 -3.94 18.04
N GLU A 220 30.18 -3.18 19.13
CA GLU A 220 29.28 -3.36 20.27
C GLU A 220 27.85 -2.91 19.94
N ARG A 221 27.69 -1.80 19.23
CA ARG A 221 26.38 -1.30 18.78
C ARG A 221 25.73 -2.23 17.75
N LEU A 222 26.50 -2.74 16.79
CA LEU A 222 26.03 -3.74 15.84
C LEU A 222 25.61 -5.03 16.54
N ALA A 223 26.39 -5.50 17.52
CA ALA A 223 26.04 -6.65 18.33
C ALA A 223 24.81 -6.38 19.21
N GLN A 224 24.59 -5.15 19.66
CA GLN A 224 23.39 -4.76 20.39
C GLN A 224 22.16 -4.74 19.48
N LEU A 225 22.24 -4.12 18.30
CA LEU A 225 21.16 -4.10 17.32
C LEU A 225 20.77 -5.53 16.94
N LYS A 226 21.75 -6.39 16.66
CA LYS A 226 21.50 -7.81 16.36
C LYS A 226 20.77 -8.51 17.49
N ARG A 227 21.17 -8.32 18.76
CA ARG A 227 20.47 -8.90 19.90
C ARG A 227 19.03 -8.42 20.03
N CYS A 228 18.76 -7.15 19.73
CA CYS A 228 17.41 -6.60 19.75
C CYS A 228 16.55 -7.20 18.62
N LEU A 229 17.11 -7.37 17.42
CA LEU A 229 16.44 -8.06 16.30
C LEU A 229 16.17 -9.53 16.62
N ASP A 230 17.17 -10.27 17.13
CA ASP A 230 17.00 -11.67 17.53
C ASP A 230 15.91 -11.82 18.63
N ALA A 231 15.79 -10.84 19.53
CA ALA A 231 14.76 -10.80 20.55
C ALA A 231 13.37 -10.51 19.96
N LEU A 232 13.30 -9.65 18.95
CA LEU A 232 12.06 -9.35 18.23
C LEU A 232 11.56 -10.57 17.45
N ASP A 233 12.45 -11.24 16.69
CA ASP A 233 12.16 -12.49 15.97
C ASP A 233 11.64 -13.58 16.93
N SER A 234 12.29 -13.71 18.10
CA SER A 234 11.88 -14.65 19.13
C SER A 234 10.49 -14.32 19.69
N ALA A 235 10.20 -13.04 19.92
CA ALA A 235 8.90 -12.58 20.39
C ALA A 235 7.79 -12.79 19.33
N GLU A 236 8.11 -12.56 18.06
CA GLU A 236 7.22 -12.84 16.93
C GLU A 236 6.84 -14.32 16.87
N GLU A 237 7.82 -15.22 16.90
CA GLU A 237 7.57 -16.66 16.82
C GLU A 237 6.75 -17.15 18.01
N ASN A 238 7.06 -16.65 19.21
CA ASN A 238 6.31 -16.98 20.43
C ASN A 238 4.86 -16.48 20.36
N ALA A 239 4.65 -15.24 19.92
CA ALA A 239 3.31 -14.67 19.77
C ALA A 239 2.50 -15.43 18.71
N ARG A 240 3.12 -15.74 17.58
CA ARG A 240 2.50 -16.51 16.49
C ARG A 240 2.12 -17.92 16.95
N THR A 241 2.97 -18.59 17.71
CA THR A 241 2.72 -19.93 18.26
C THR A 241 1.58 -19.89 19.27
N ALA A 242 1.61 -18.97 20.23
CA ALA A 242 0.56 -18.81 21.24
C ALA A 242 -0.78 -18.41 20.61
N ALA A 243 -0.80 -17.50 19.64
CA ALA A 243 -2.00 -17.09 18.92
C ALA A 243 -2.60 -18.26 18.11
N LYS A 244 -1.78 -19.05 17.42
CA LYS A 244 -2.25 -20.27 16.74
C LYS A 244 -2.84 -21.27 17.71
N ALA A 245 -2.15 -21.56 18.82
CA ALA A 245 -2.66 -22.47 19.86
C ALA A 245 -4.00 -21.99 20.45
N LEU A 246 -4.13 -20.68 20.65
CA LEU A 246 -5.37 -20.05 21.13
C LEU A 246 -6.52 -20.17 20.11
N LEU A 247 -6.24 -20.03 18.81
CA LEU A 247 -7.24 -20.00 17.74
C LEU A 247 -7.57 -21.38 17.13
N GLU A 248 -6.71 -22.38 17.26
CA GLU A 248 -6.94 -23.74 16.75
C GLU A 248 -7.77 -24.62 17.70
N ARG A 249 -8.37 -24.02 18.73
CA ARG A 249 -9.16 -24.72 19.75
C ARG A 249 -10.39 -25.39 19.16
N ARG A 250 -10.54 -26.69 19.46
CA ARG A 250 -11.71 -27.51 19.11
C ARG A 250 -12.50 -27.88 20.36
N PRO A 251 -13.84 -27.92 20.31
CA PRO A 251 -14.72 -27.58 19.18
C PRO A 251 -14.87 -26.07 18.95
N ALA A 252 -15.40 -25.64 17.79
CA ALA A 252 -15.55 -24.23 17.40
C ALA A 252 -16.29 -23.34 18.43
N LEU A 253 -17.14 -23.93 19.28
CA LEU A 253 -17.78 -23.21 20.39
C LEU A 253 -16.78 -22.68 21.43
N ARG A 254 -15.60 -23.30 21.56
CA ARG A 254 -14.52 -22.82 22.45
C ARG A 254 -13.91 -21.50 21.96
N LEU A 255 -14.10 -21.14 20.70
CA LEU A 255 -13.70 -19.84 20.15
C LEU A 255 -14.58 -18.69 20.66
N LEU A 256 -15.70 -18.98 21.35
CA LEU A 256 -16.51 -17.97 22.03
C LEU A 256 -16.01 -17.68 23.46
N GLU A 257 -14.99 -18.42 23.91
CA GLU A 257 -14.47 -18.38 25.28
C GLU A 257 -12.98 -18.00 25.32
N LEU A 258 -12.47 -17.32 24.29
CA LEU A 258 -11.05 -17.01 24.14
C LEU A 258 -10.51 -16.17 25.30
N ARG A 259 -11.34 -15.29 25.87
CA ARG A 259 -10.99 -14.41 27.00
C ARG A 259 -11.15 -15.05 28.38
N GLN A 260 -11.74 -16.23 28.50
CA GLN A 260 -11.97 -16.85 29.80
C GLN A 260 -10.65 -17.30 30.44
N ARG A 261 -10.50 -17.09 31.75
CA ARG A 261 -9.33 -17.53 32.53
C ARG A 261 -9.67 -18.75 33.40
N PRO A 262 -8.72 -19.66 33.66
CA PRO A 262 -7.31 -19.63 33.25
C PRO A 262 -7.11 -20.04 31.79
N ASN A 263 -6.20 -19.36 31.09
CA ASN A 263 -5.87 -19.66 29.71
C ASN A 263 -4.37 -19.43 29.47
N ALA A 264 -3.59 -20.52 29.41
CA ALA A 264 -2.14 -20.46 29.25
C ALA A 264 -1.73 -19.81 27.91
N ASP A 265 -2.37 -20.18 26.81
CA ASP A 265 -2.08 -19.61 25.48
C ASP A 265 -2.35 -18.10 25.45
N TYR A 266 -3.36 -17.63 26.20
CA TYR A 266 -3.65 -16.21 26.36
C TYR A 266 -2.50 -15.49 27.10
N ASP A 267 -2.07 -16.06 28.25
CA ASP A 267 -1.01 -15.47 29.06
C ASP A 267 0.34 -15.46 28.30
N GLU A 268 0.64 -16.53 27.56
CA GLU A 268 1.83 -16.62 26.69
C GLU A 268 1.78 -15.61 25.55
N LEU A 269 0.63 -15.45 24.88
CA LEU A 269 0.45 -14.43 23.84
C LEU A 269 0.63 -13.01 24.39
N HIS A 270 0.04 -12.74 25.55
CA HIS A 270 0.17 -11.44 26.21
C HIS A 270 1.64 -11.13 26.52
N LEU A 271 2.38 -12.08 27.11
CA LEU A 271 3.81 -11.92 27.43
C LEU A 271 4.66 -11.75 26.16
N ALA A 272 4.40 -12.53 25.11
CA ALA A 272 5.13 -12.42 23.85
C ALA A 272 4.93 -11.05 23.18
N ARG A 273 3.72 -10.49 23.23
CA ARG A 273 3.44 -9.14 22.72
C ARG A 273 4.17 -8.05 23.49
N LEU A 274 4.23 -8.15 24.82
CA LEU A 274 4.99 -7.20 25.63
C LEU A 274 6.50 -7.30 25.35
N ALA A 275 7.02 -8.51 25.16
CA ALA A 275 8.42 -8.73 24.78
C ALA A 275 8.73 -8.16 23.39
N GLY A 276 7.84 -8.36 22.42
CA GLY A 276 7.97 -7.80 21.08
C GLY A 276 7.98 -6.28 21.08
N LEU A 277 7.06 -5.64 21.81
CA LEU A 277 7.00 -4.19 21.93
C LEU A 277 8.25 -3.60 22.61
N ARG A 278 8.82 -4.30 23.61
CA ARG A 278 10.12 -3.93 24.21
C ARG A 278 11.24 -4.00 23.18
N ALA A 279 11.36 -5.12 22.48
CA ALA A 279 12.41 -5.34 21.50
C ALA A 279 12.32 -4.33 20.35
N GLU A 280 11.12 -4.05 19.85
CA GLU A 280 10.88 -3.05 18.80
C GLU A 280 11.29 -1.64 19.25
N ALA A 281 10.93 -1.23 20.46
CA ALA A 281 11.35 0.06 20.98
C ALA A 281 12.87 0.17 21.16
N ASP A 282 13.53 -0.91 21.57
CA ASP A 282 14.99 -0.95 21.66
C ASP A 282 15.65 -0.82 20.28
N VAL A 283 15.11 -1.48 19.25
CA VAL A 283 15.56 -1.33 17.85
C VAL A 283 15.38 0.12 17.39
N GLN A 284 14.18 0.69 17.57
CA GLN A 284 13.89 2.06 17.16
C GLN A 284 14.74 3.09 17.91
N ARG A 285 15.07 2.84 19.19
CA ARG A 285 15.98 3.68 19.96
C ARG A 285 17.38 3.66 19.38
N LEU A 286 17.92 2.47 19.07
CA LEU A 286 19.26 2.31 18.49
C LEU A 286 19.35 2.99 17.12
N LEU A 287 18.28 2.92 16.33
CA LEU A 287 18.15 3.59 15.03
C LEU A 287 17.76 5.08 15.14
N GLN A 288 17.68 5.63 16.36
CA GLN A 288 17.32 7.02 16.63
C GLN A 288 15.95 7.47 16.07
N GLN A 289 15.04 6.52 15.84
CA GLN A 289 13.67 6.78 15.39
C GLN A 289 12.76 7.22 16.55
N ILE A 290 13.11 6.80 17.77
CA ILE A 290 12.53 7.32 19.02
C ILE A 290 13.62 7.87 19.93
N SER A 291 13.26 8.87 20.72
CA SER A 291 14.12 9.51 21.73
C SER A 291 14.21 8.68 23.02
N GLU A 292 15.20 9.01 23.88
CA GLU A 292 15.32 8.40 25.22
C GLU A 292 14.11 8.64 26.09
N VAL A 293 13.51 9.82 25.98
CA VAL A 293 12.34 10.21 26.77
C VAL A 293 11.13 9.38 26.34
N GLU A 294 10.94 9.19 25.03
CA GLU A 294 9.86 8.38 24.46
C GLU A 294 10.02 6.89 24.82
N GLN A 295 11.24 6.35 24.76
CA GLN A 295 11.52 4.98 25.21
C GLN A 295 11.26 4.84 26.73
N ALA A 296 11.64 5.82 27.54
CA ALA A 296 11.38 5.81 28.98
C ALA A 296 9.88 5.85 29.31
N TRP A 297 9.06 6.53 28.50
CA TRP A 297 7.60 6.49 28.63
C TRP A 297 7.06 5.09 28.41
N LEU A 298 7.49 4.45 27.32
CA LEU A 298 7.07 3.10 26.98
C LEU A 298 7.50 2.10 28.06
N GLN A 299 8.75 2.16 28.51
CA GLN A 299 9.26 1.28 29.56
C GLN A 299 8.48 1.46 30.88
N ALA A 300 8.16 2.70 31.25
CA ALA A 300 7.36 2.98 32.44
C ALA A 300 5.95 2.38 32.36
N VAL A 301 5.34 2.38 31.17
CA VAL A 301 4.03 1.76 30.92
C VAL A 301 4.12 0.24 30.89
N LEU A 302 5.19 -0.34 30.32
CA LEU A 302 5.39 -1.79 30.26
C LEU A 302 5.68 -2.40 31.63
N ASP A 303 6.42 -1.69 32.49
CA ASP A 303 6.76 -2.17 33.83
C ASP A 303 5.62 -1.94 34.82
N ASN A 304 4.88 -0.83 34.66
CA ASN A 304 3.75 -0.46 35.50
C ASN A 304 2.54 -0.07 34.63
N PRO A 305 1.76 -1.05 34.14
CA PRO A 305 0.71 -0.82 33.15
C PRO A 305 -0.48 -0.02 33.69
N LYS A 306 -0.76 -0.10 35.00
CA LYS A 306 -1.81 0.69 35.64
C LYS A 306 -1.34 2.11 35.91
N ARG A 307 -2.19 3.10 35.60
CA ARG A 307 -1.83 4.51 35.76
C ARG A 307 -1.45 4.88 37.20
N ALA A 308 -2.14 4.29 38.18
CA ALA A 308 -1.93 4.57 39.60
C ALA A 308 -0.54 4.15 40.12
N ASP A 309 0.08 3.15 39.46
CA ASP A 309 1.36 2.59 39.86
C ASP A 309 2.55 3.28 39.17
N ARG A 310 2.29 4.24 38.26
CA ARG A 310 3.32 4.95 37.50
C ARG A 310 3.78 6.24 38.18
N ASN A 311 5.10 6.34 38.37
CA ASN A 311 5.76 7.56 38.85
C ASN A 311 5.95 8.63 37.76
N GLN A 312 5.87 8.26 36.47
CA GLN A 312 5.99 9.19 35.35
C GLN A 312 4.61 9.68 34.88
N ALA A 313 4.54 10.93 34.40
CA ALA A 313 3.33 11.56 33.86
C ALA A 313 3.07 11.10 32.41
N VAL A 314 2.75 9.80 32.26
CA VAL A 314 2.51 9.14 30.97
C VAL A 314 1.07 8.62 30.90
N MET A 315 0.39 9.06 29.86
CA MET A 315 -0.96 8.67 29.49
C MET A 315 -0.91 7.59 28.42
N VAL A 316 -1.78 6.59 28.57
CA VAL A 316 -2.09 5.62 27.53
C VAL A 316 -3.55 5.78 27.18
N ALA A 317 -3.86 5.96 25.90
CA ALA A 317 -5.21 6.20 25.42
C ALA A 317 -5.60 5.20 24.34
N ARG A 318 -6.88 4.83 24.34
CA ARG A 318 -7.51 4.17 23.19
C ARG A 318 -7.92 5.21 22.16
N LEU A 319 -8.03 4.77 20.91
CA LEU A 319 -8.46 5.62 19.80
C LEU A 319 -9.91 5.33 19.42
N SER A 320 -10.67 6.40 19.19
CA SER A 320 -12.02 6.33 18.65
C SER A 320 -12.15 7.31 17.49
N LEU A 321 -12.67 6.84 16.36
CA LEU A 321 -13.03 7.69 15.23
C LEU A 321 -14.44 8.22 15.49
N VAL A 322 -14.63 9.53 15.55
CA VAL A 322 -15.93 10.15 15.88
C VAL A 322 -16.37 11.08 14.76
N SER A 323 -17.58 10.86 14.26
CA SER A 323 -18.28 11.77 13.35
C SER A 323 -19.40 12.52 14.09
N SER A 324 -19.44 13.83 13.89
CA SER A 324 -20.58 14.64 14.32
C SER A 324 -21.81 14.27 13.48
N PRO A 325 -22.98 13.94 14.07
CA PRO A 325 -23.38 14.30 15.43
C PRO A 325 -23.30 13.20 16.50
N THR A 326 -23.12 11.90 16.19
CA THR A 326 -23.19 10.84 17.23
C THR A 326 -22.55 9.47 16.91
N LEU A 327 -21.99 9.23 15.72
CA LEU A 327 -21.42 7.92 15.40
C LEU A 327 -19.92 7.90 15.72
N GLY A 328 -19.56 7.10 16.72
CA GLY A 328 -18.17 6.86 17.09
C GLY A 328 -17.85 5.37 17.06
N THR A 329 -16.77 4.99 16.38
CA THR A 329 -16.23 3.62 16.38
C THR A 329 -14.91 3.60 17.12
N THR A 330 -14.81 2.76 18.15
CA THR A 330 -13.53 2.55 18.86
C THR A 330 -12.72 1.53 18.09
N LEU A 331 -11.42 1.79 17.93
CA LEU A 331 -10.52 0.86 17.26
C LEU A 331 -10.15 -0.30 18.19
N ASP A 332 -10.20 -1.52 17.66
CA ASP A 332 -9.97 -2.75 18.41
C ASP A 332 -8.47 -3.06 18.50
N GLY A 333 -7.82 -2.54 19.55
CA GLY A 333 -6.44 -2.92 19.88
C GLY A 333 -5.40 -1.79 19.85
N PRO A 334 -5.42 -0.84 18.90
CA PRO A 334 -4.44 0.24 18.85
C PRO A 334 -4.42 1.09 20.12
N LEU A 335 -3.23 1.51 20.53
CA LEU A 335 -2.98 2.33 21.72
C LEU A 335 -2.09 3.51 21.37
N VAL A 336 -2.36 4.66 21.98
CA VAL A 336 -1.48 5.83 21.93
C VAL A 336 -0.85 6.04 23.28
N ILE A 337 0.47 6.22 23.30
CA ILE A 337 1.26 6.52 24.50
C ILE A 337 1.84 7.92 24.34
N THR A 338 1.63 8.78 25.33
CA THR A 338 2.08 10.18 25.28
C THR A 338 2.24 10.76 26.67
N SER A 339 2.90 11.92 26.75
CA SER A 339 3.02 12.67 27.99
C SER A 339 1.68 13.30 28.39
N GLU A 340 1.40 13.34 29.70
CA GLU A 340 0.28 14.11 30.25
C GLU A 340 0.54 15.62 30.30
N THR A 341 1.81 16.02 30.19
CA THR A 341 2.26 17.40 30.49
C THR A 341 2.95 18.08 29.32
N ALA A 342 3.65 17.33 28.46
CA ALA A 342 4.35 17.83 27.29
C ALA A 342 3.65 17.35 26.00
N GLY A 343 2.74 18.17 25.49
CA GLY A 343 2.02 17.87 24.25
C GLY A 343 2.90 18.15 23.04
N ASN A 344 3.26 17.09 22.30
CA ASN A 344 3.29 17.05 20.84
C ASN A 344 3.66 15.63 20.34
N ALA A 345 4.60 14.94 20.99
CA ALA A 345 4.96 13.58 20.56
C ALA A 345 3.95 12.51 21.00
N LEU A 346 3.59 11.63 20.07
CA LEU A 346 2.72 10.47 20.28
C LEU A 346 3.44 9.21 19.81
N LEU A 347 3.36 8.14 20.58
CA LEU A 347 3.74 6.81 20.14
C LEU A 347 2.47 6.00 19.89
N LEU A 348 2.22 5.65 18.64
CA LEU A 348 1.16 4.73 18.25
C LEU A 348 1.72 3.31 18.32
N TYR A 349 1.11 2.48 19.17
CA TYR A 349 1.30 1.04 19.14
C TYR A 349 0.10 0.40 18.44
N TRP A 350 0.37 -0.26 17.32
CA TRP A 350 -0.61 -1.02 16.56
C TRP A 350 -0.27 -2.51 16.63
N PRO A 351 -1.10 -3.35 17.28
CA PRO A 351 -0.84 -4.77 17.35
C PRO A 351 -1.10 -5.49 16.02
N GLY A 352 -0.42 -6.62 15.82
CA GLY A 352 -0.52 -7.44 14.62
C GLY A 352 0.72 -7.39 13.72
N SER A 353 0.78 -8.30 12.76
CA SER A 353 1.91 -8.46 11.83
C SER A 353 2.13 -7.26 10.91
N ALA A 354 1.06 -6.54 10.57
CA ALA A 354 1.10 -5.32 9.76
C ALA A 354 1.17 -4.03 10.60
N GLY A 355 1.30 -4.15 11.91
CA GLY A 355 1.37 -3.04 12.85
C GLY A 355 2.81 -2.75 13.31
N GLY A 356 2.92 -2.06 14.43
CA GLY A 356 4.20 -1.68 15.01
C GLY A 356 4.11 -0.53 15.99
N LEU A 357 5.28 -0.10 16.43
CA LEU A 357 5.45 1.15 17.13
C LEU A 357 5.79 2.24 16.11
N GLN A 358 5.11 3.38 16.14
CA GLN A 358 5.47 4.53 15.30
C GLN A 358 5.29 5.83 16.06
N ARG A 359 6.25 6.73 15.87
CA ARG A 359 6.26 8.06 16.46
C ARG A 359 5.55 9.05 15.53
N PHE A 360 4.70 9.89 16.11
CA PHE A 360 4.06 11.04 15.45
C PHE A 360 4.37 12.33 16.19
N ALA A 361 4.50 13.42 15.43
CA ALA A 361 4.83 14.74 15.96
C ALA A 361 3.62 15.49 16.56
N SER A 362 2.40 15.07 16.27
CA SER A 362 1.15 15.62 16.81
C SER A 362 -0.03 14.69 16.51
N LEU A 363 -1.17 14.92 17.18
CA LEU A 363 -2.41 14.17 16.91
C LEU A 363 -2.88 14.37 15.47
N GLN A 364 -2.72 15.59 14.95
CA GLN A 364 -3.03 15.95 13.56
C GLN A 364 -2.16 15.18 12.57
N ALA A 365 -0.86 15.02 12.87
CA ALA A 365 0.05 14.23 12.04
C ALA A 365 -0.38 12.76 11.99
N LEU A 366 -0.85 12.21 13.13
CA LEU A 366 -1.38 10.85 13.19
C LEU A 366 -2.70 10.72 12.41
N GLU A 367 -3.63 11.66 12.60
CA GLU A 367 -4.91 11.73 11.86
C GLU A 367 -4.69 11.73 10.35
N HIS A 368 -3.76 12.56 9.87
CA HIS A 368 -3.44 12.65 8.47
C HIS A 368 -2.69 11.41 7.95
N ALA A 369 -1.67 10.94 8.66
CA ALA A 369 -0.85 9.84 8.19
C ALA A 369 -1.59 8.50 8.15
N VAL A 370 -2.32 8.18 9.23
CA VAL A 370 -2.98 6.87 9.44
C VAL A 370 -4.38 6.84 8.83
N PHE A 371 -5.18 7.89 9.05
CA PHE A 371 -6.60 7.90 8.69
C PHE A 371 -6.91 8.78 7.48
N LYS A 372 -5.91 9.48 6.93
CA LYS A 372 -6.06 10.42 5.80
C LYS A 372 -7.10 11.51 6.10
N LEU A 373 -7.27 11.87 7.38
CA LEU A 373 -8.16 12.93 7.82
C LEU A 373 -7.47 14.29 7.60
N GLY A 374 -8.16 15.25 6.97
CA GLY A 374 -7.67 16.62 6.80
C GLY A 374 -7.44 17.12 5.35
N ALA A 375 -7.62 16.30 4.31
CA ALA A 375 -7.42 16.77 2.93
C ALA A 375 -8.64 17.54 2.38
N ILE A 376 -9.86 17.08 2.67
CA ILE A 376 -11.11 17.71 2.21
C ILE A 376 -12.19 17.37 3.25
N ASP A 377 -12.70 18.38 3.96
CA ASP A 377 -13.94 18.35 4.78
C ASP A 377 -14.20 17.04 5.55
N SER A 378 -13.35 16.75 6.55
CA SER A 378 -13.48 15.53 7.35
C SER A 378 -14.45 15.76 8.52
N GLU A 379 -15.68 15.26 8.40
CA GLU A 379 -16.65 15.16 9.52
C GLU A 379 -16.14 14.27 10.68
N TRP A 380 -15.07 13.52 10.41
CA TRP A 380 -14.43 12.57 11.31
C TRP A 380 -13.21 13.19 11.99
N SER A 381 -13.12 12.99 13.31
CA SER A 381 -11.97 13.36 14.13
C SER A 381 -11.55 12.17 14.99
N LEU A 382 -10.27 12.13 15.34
CA LEU A 382 -9.74 11.10 16.21
C LEU A 382 -9.79 11.56 17.67
N GLN A 383 -10.51 10.81 18.50
CA GLN A 383 -10.62 11.06 19.92
C GLN A 383 -9.74 10.09 20.71
N LEU A 384 -8.88 10.66 21.56
CA LEU A 384 -8.09 9.90 22.53
C LEU A 384 -8.84 9.81 23.86
N SER A 385 -9.10 8.60 24.34
CA SER A 385 -9.70 8.35 25.66
C SER A 385 -8.70 7.65 26.58
N PRO A 386 -8.31 8.25 27.73
CA PRO A 386 -7.31 7.68 28.61
C PRO A 386 -7.78 6.37 29.27
N LEU A 387 -6.86 5.41 29.39
CA LEU A 387 -7.06 4.14 30.06
C LEU A 387 -6.43 4.17 31.46
N SER A 388 -7.22 3.81 32.49
CA SER A 388 -6.73 3.74 33.88
C SER A 388 -6.22 2.35 34.28
N GLY A 389 -6.76 1.30 33.65
CA GLY A 389 -6.37 -0.10 33.87
C GLY A 389 -5.12 -0.50 33.09
N ASP A 390 -4.90 -1.80 32.94
CA ASP A 390 -3.83 -2.33 32.09
C ASP A 390 -4.22 -2.15 30.60
N PRO A 391 -3.48 -1.31 29.84
CA PRO A 391 -3.83 -1.01 28.47
C PRO A 391 -3.55 -2.16 27.51
N PHE A 392 -2.54 -3.01 27.80
CA PHE A 392 -2.17 -4.12 26.94
C PHE A 392 -3.14 -5.29 27.08
N GLU A 393 -3.60 -5.53 28.31
CA GLU A 393 -4.71 -6.44 28.59
C GLU A 393 -6.00 -5.94 27.91
N TYR A 394 -6.31 -4.64 28.01
CA TYR A 394 -7.46 -4.04 27.32
C TYR A 394 -7.39 -4.23 25.79
N SER A 395 -6.22 -3.98 25.19
CA SER A 395 -5.97 -4.16 23.77
C SER A 395 -6.23 -5.60 23.33
N LEU A 396 -5.60 -6.57 23.99
CA LEU A 396 -5.75 -8.00 23.67
C LEU A 396 -7.18 -8.50 23.88
N GLN A 397 -7.82 -8.12 24.99
CA GLN A 397 -9.21 -8.49 25.26
C GLN A 397 -10.17 -7.97 24.20
N ASN A 398 -9.99 -6.74 23.71
CA ASN A 398 -10.86 -6.21 22.67
C ASN A 398 -10.66 -6.91 21.33
N GLN A 399 -9.43 -7.22 20.93
CA GLN A 399 -9.16 -7.96 19.70
C GLN A 399 -9.77 -9.37 19.75
N LEU A 400 -9.65 -10.07 20.89
CA LEU A 400 -10.29 -11.37 21.08
C LEU A 400 -11.80 -11.26 21.15
N TYR A 401 -12.35 -10.20 21.75
CA TYR A 401 -13.79 -9.98 21.77
C TYR A 401 -14.35 -9.75 20.36
N ALA A 402 -13.68 -8.96 19.53
CA ALA A 402 -14.05 -8.77 18.13
C ALA A 402 -13.97 -10.10 17.34
N CYS A 403 -13.01 -10.97 17.66
CA CYS A 403 -12.96 -12.33 17.12
C CYS A 403 -14.17 -13.17 17.57
N GLU A 404 -14.46 -13.21 18.88
CA GLU A 404 -15.62 -13.94 19.44
C GLU A 404 -16.94 -13.48 18.78
N GLN A 405 -17.12 -12.16 18.56
CA GLN A 405 -18.28 -11.60 17.87
C GLN A 405 -18.38 -12.06 16.41
N ARG A 406 -17.26 -12.05 15.67
CA ARG A 406 -17.22 -12.56 14.28
C ARG A 406 -17.56 -14.05 14.22
N VAL A 407 -16.98 -14.86 15.11
CA VAL A 407 -17.28 -16.29 15.20
C VAL A 407 -18.76 -16.52 15.54
N ALA A 408 -19.31 -15.80 16.52
CA ALA A 408 -20.71 -15.90 16.89
C ALA A 408 -21.64 -15.59 15.71
N LYS A 409 -21.29 -14.57 14.91
CA LYS A 409 -22.01 -14.21 13.70
C LYS A 409 -21.98 -15.34 12.66
N VAL A 410 -20.80 -15.89 12.35
CA VAL A 410 -20.67 -17.01 11.38
C VAL A 410 -21.47 -18.24 11.81
N LEU A 411 -21.48 -18.55 13.11
CA LEU A 411 -22.27 -19.65 13.66
C LEU A 411 -23.79 -19.40 13.57
N THR A 412 -24.21 -18.14 13.73
CA THR A 412 -25.62 -17.73 13.65
C THR A 412 -26.12 -17.71 12.21
N ASP A 413 -25.30 -17.22 11.28
CA ASP A 413 -25.65 -17.10 9.85
C ASP A 413 -25.72 -18.47 9.17
N ASN A 414 -24.99 -19.47 9.68
CA ASN A 414 -24.93 -20.81 9.12
C ASN A 414 -25.30 -21.90 10.15
N PRO A 415 -26.53 -21.98 10.69
CA PRO A 415 -26.84 -22.83 11.85
C PRO A 415 -27.04 -24.32 11.53
N LEU A 416 -27.43 -24.66 10.30
CA LEU A 416 -27.79 -26.03 9.92
C LEU A 416 -26.58 -26.91 9.54
N PRO A 417 -26.65 -28.24 9.72
CA PRO A 417 -25.58 -29.17 9.32
C PRO A 417 -25.28 -29.15 7.82
N SER A 418 -26.25 -28.82 6.97
CA SER A 418 -26.06 -28.67 5.52
C SER A 418 -25.12 -27.52 5.15
N HIS A 419 -24.87 -26.59 6.08
CA HIS A 419 -23.95 -25.46 5.91
C HIS A 419 -22.62 -25.67 6.64
N GLU A 420 -22.25 -26.91 6.99
CA GLU A 420 -20.99 -27.20 7.68
C GLU A 420 -19.77 -26.76 6.86
N GLN A 421 -19.76 -27.03 5.56
CA GLN A 421 -18.65 -26.66 4.68
C GLN A 421 -18.49 -25.13 4.52
N PRO A 422 -19.54 -24.34 4.18
CA PRO A 422 -19.41 -22.88 4.11
C PRO A 422 -19.06 -22.26 5.47
N ARG A 423 -19.64 -22.77 6.58
CA ARG A 423 -19.28 -22.35 7.93
C ARG A 423 -17.79 -22.57 8.22
N ARG A 424 -17.23 -23.73 7.83
CA ARG A 424 -15.81 -24.03 8.04
C ARG A 424 -14.90 -23.06 7.28
N VAL A 425 -15.21 -22.79 6.02
CA VAL A 425 -14.43 -21.87 5.17
C VAL A 425 -14.47 -20.44 5.74
N GLU A 426 -15.63 -19.97 6.17
CA GLU A 426 -15.78 -18.62 6.71
C GLU A 426 -15.13 -18.45 8.09
N LEU A 427 -15.17 -19.51 8.92
CA LEU A 427 -14.40 -19.58 10.16
C LEU A 427 -12.90 -19.57 9.89
N GLU A 428 -12.39 -20.40 8.97
CA GLU A 428 -10.96 -20.44 8.62
C GLU A 428 -10.47 -19.05 8.16
N LYS A 429 -11.24 -18.35 7.32
CA LYS A 429 -10.93 -16.98 6.91
C LYS A 429 -10.88 -16.01 8.11
N SER A 430 -11.89 -16.05 8.97
CA SER A 430 -11.97 -15.17 10.14
C SER A 430 -10.82 -15.41 11.13
N LEU A 431 -10.39 -16.67 11.28
CA LEU A 431 -9.27 -17.05 12.13
C LEU A 431 -7.92 -16.60 11.56
N LEU A 432 -7.72 -16.69 10.25
CA LEU A 432 -6.52 -16.15 9.59
C LEU A 432 -6.40 -14.64 9.79
N GLU A 433 -7.47 -13.88 9.53
CA GLU A 433 -7.48 -12.43 9.78
C GLU A 433 -7.22 -12.09 11.26
N THR A 434 -7.74 -12.91 12.18
CA THR A 434 -7.50 -12.71 13.61
C THR A 434 -6.05 -13.00 13.97
N LEU A 435 -5.46 -14.07 13.43
CA LEU A 435 -4.08 -14.44 13.67
C LEU A 435 -3.13 -13.30 13.29
N ASP A 436 -3.34 -12.70 12.11
CA ASP A 436 -2.56 -11.56 11.64
C ASP A 436 -2.69 -10.36 12.59
N SER A 437 -3.89 -10.11 13.12
CA SER A 437 -4.13 -8.99 14.05
C SER A 437 -3.56 -9.19 15.46
N LEU A 438 -3.34 -10.43 15.90
CA LEU A 438 -2.87 -10.77 17.25
C LEU A 438 -1.34 -10.85 17.36
N GLY A 439 -0.65 -10.92 16.22
CA GLY A 439 0.80 -11.08 16.15
C GLY A 439 1.61 -9.89 16.70
N VAL A 440 2.91 -10.08 16.67
CA VAL A 440 3.92 -9.03 16.82
C VAL A 440 4.32 -8.56 15.41
N PRO A 441 4.72 -7.30 15.24
CA PRO A 441 5.17 -6.76 13.95
C PRO A 441 6.26 -7.62 13.30
N VAL A 442 6.16 -7.80 11.98
CA VAL A 442 7.16 -8.47 11.15
C VAL A 442 7.84 -7.38 10.33
N HIS A 443 9.14 -7.15 10.54
CA HIS A 443 9.92 -6.11 9.88
C HIS A 443 10.80 -6.65 8.75
#